data_AF-A0A813DYE7-F1
#
_entry.id   AF-A0A813DYE7-F1
#
_cell.length_a   1.000
_cell.length_b   1.000
_cell.length_c   1.000
_cell.angle_alpha   90.00
_cell.angle_beta   90.00
_cell.angle_gamma   90.00
#
_symmetry.space_group_name_H-M   'P 1'
#
loop_
_entity.id
_entity.type
_entity.pdbx_description
1 polymer ?
#
loop_
_entity_poly.entity_id
_entity_poly.type
_entity_poly.pdbx_seq_one_letter_code
_entity_poly.pdbx_strand_id
1 'polypeptide(L)'
;MAGSSSQAISIVSIAGDTVADVNLSDPWFADHVGHLGESNSVTTIAASVLKKHLQDLIGSPYYTQQLCLDEEVDVVQDDFDIQPPAKFTLVRLPYVEDNSACERLRGAAGGGDAQAVLRELRSPSHPDGGVDDVTKGLCLASEAGHLEIVLLLHAAGADKDKVSLQDGLTPLFFASEAGHLEIVRLLVSAGSDKDKATLQDDITPLFAASRAGHLEIVRLLVSAGADKDKATLQDDITPLFAASQAGHLEIVRFLVSTGRVSRLRVGARRVPIWK
;
A
#
# COMPACT_ATOMS: atom_id res chain seq x y z
N MET A 1 43.06 -0.05 29.38
CA MET A 1 42.10 -1.10 28.97
C MET A 1 41.69 -0.77 27.56
N ALA A 2 42.05 -1.64 26.60
CA ALA A 2 41.88 -1.41 25.17
C ALA A 2 40.40 -1.36 24.80
N GLY A 3 40.06 -0.41 23.93
CA GLY A 3 38.70 -0.12 23.50
C GLY A 3 38.07 -1.29 22.76
N SER A 4 36.83 -1.58 23.13
CA SER A 4 35.92 -2.35 22.29
C SER A 4 35.54 -1.44 21.12
N SER A 5 36.27 -1.54 20.01
CA SER A 5 35.94 -0.86 18.76
C SER A 5 34.61 -1.41 18.25
N SER A 6 33.50 -0.83 18.70
CA SER A 6 32.16 -1.17 18.24
C SER A 6 32.10 -0.92 16.73
N GLN A 7 31.91 -1.98 15.95
CA GLN A 7 31.52 -1.87 14.55
C GLN A 7 30.08 -1.30 14.53
N ALA A 8 29.97 0.02 14.64
CA ALA A 8 28.69 0.71 14.72
C ALA A 8 28.45 1.51 13.44
N ILE A 9 27.19 1.51 12.99
CA ILE A 9 26.71 2.42 11.97
C ILE A 9 25.97 3.55 12.69
N SER A 10 26.51 4.76 12.66
CA SER A 10 25.87 5.93 13.26
C SER A 10 25.08 6.69 12.20
N ILE A 11 23.81 6.99 12.48
CA ILE A 11 22.92 7.69 11.54
C ILE A 11 22.38 8.95 12.19
N VAL A 12 22.66 10.10 11.57
CA VAL A 12 22.20 11.41 12.05
C VAL A 12 21.11 11.94 11.11
N SER A 13 19.91 12.23 11.62
CA SER A 13 18.83 12.83 10.82
C SER A 13 18.94 14.36 10.74
N ILE A 14 18.72 14.94 9.55
CA ILE A 14 18.74 16.40 9.34
C ILE A 14 17.41 17.08 9.72
N ALA A 15 16.35 16.30 9.94
CA ALA A 15 14.99 16.80 10.13
C ALA A 15 14.46 16.61 11.56
N GLY A 16 15.29 16.80 12.59
CA GLY A 16 14.79 17.07 13.95
C GLY A 16 15.32 16.16 15.05
N ASP A 17 14.90 14.88 15.14
CA ASP A 17 14.91 14.22 16.46
C ASP A 17 15.41 12.77 16.52
N THR A 18 15.84 12.16 15.41
CA THR A 18 16.31 10.76 15.40
C THR A 18 17.79 10.66 15.06
N VAL A 19 18.60 10.48 16.10
CA VAL A 19 19.94 9.89 16.01
C VAL A 19 19.76 8.40 16.33
N ALA A 20 19.77 7.57 15.29
CA ALA A 20 19.78 6.13 15.47
C ALA A 20 21.24 5.68 15.41
N ASP A 21 21.83 5.41 16.57
CA ASP A 21 23.07 4.65 16.63
C ASP A 21 22.72 3.18 16.48
N VAL A 22 22.95 2.66 15.27
CA VAL A 22 22.63 1.28 14.95
C VAL A 22 23.88 0.44 15.14
N ASN A 23 23.88 -0.34 16.22
CA ASN A 23 25.00 -1.22 16.55
C ASN A 23 24.85 -2.54 15.78
N LEU A 24 25.88 -2.97 15.05
CA LEU A 24 25.88 -4.25 14.32
C LEU A 24 25.86 -5.48 15.24
N SER A 25 25.97 -5.26 16.55
CA SER A 25 25.71 -6.26 17.57
C SER A 25 24.21 -6.53 17.76
N ASP A 26 23.32 -5.72 17.16
CA ASP A 26 21.88 -5.95 17.19
C ASP A 26 21.55 -7.25 16.43
N PRO A 27 20.74 -8.16 17.01
CA PRO A 27 20.37 -9.44 16.41
C PRO A 27 19.93 -9.34 14.95
N TRP A 28 19.31 -8.22 14.54
CA TRP A 28 18.89 -8.02 13.16
C TRP A 28 20.04 -8.07 12.15
N PHE A 29 21.20 -7.50 12.48
CA PHE A 29 22.37 -7.46 11.58
C PHE A 29 23.06 -8.83 11.46
N ALA A 30 23.02 -9.65 12.50
CA ALA A 30 23.60 -10.99 12.45
C ALA A 30 22.95 -11.86 11.35
N ASP A 31 21.67 -11.62 11.06
CA ASP A 31 20.91 -12.34 10.04
C ASP A 31 21.04 -11.72 8.62
N HIS A 32 21.47 -10.45 8.51
CA HIS A 32 21.43 -9.68 7.26
C HIS A 32 22.79 -9.19 6.76
N VAL A 33 23.86 -9.34 7.55
CA VAL A 33 25.24 -9.05 7.16
C VAL A 33 25.90 -10.34 6.66
N GLY A 34 26.67 -10.25 5.58
CA GLY A 34 27.36 -11.41 5.00
C GLY A 34 28.15 -12.22 6.05
N HIS A 35 27.91 -13.53 6.08
CA HIS A 35 28.38 -14.45 7.12
C HIS A 35 29.82 -14.20 7.59
N LEU A 36 29.97 -14.08 8.91
CA LEU A 36 31.20 -14.36 9.66
C LEU A 36 31.58 -15.84 9.47
N GLY A 37 32.17 -16.16 8.33
CA GLY A 37 32.61 -17.50 8.00
C GLY A 37 33.82 -17.41 7.07
N GLU A 38 34.99 -17.64 7.67
CA GLU A 38 36.30 -17.79 7.03
C GLU A 38 37.06 -16.48 6.76
N SER A 39 38.12 -16.29 7.56
CA SER A 39 39.24 -15.36 7.44
C SER A 39 39.21 -14.37 6.25
N ASN A 40 39.04 -13.08 6.57
CA ASN A 40 39.07 -11.90 5.69
C ASN A 40 37.80 -11.55 4.87
N SER A 41 36.61 -12.07 5.19
CA SER A 41 35.39 -11.50 4.61
C SER A 41 35.13 -10.10 5.20
N VAL A 42 35.05 -9.09 4.32
CA VAL A 42 34.63 -7.74 4.70
C VAL A 42 33.14 -7.80 5.00
N THR A 43 32.74 -7.47 6.22
CA THR A 43 31.32 -7.38 6.60
C THR A 43 30.70 -6.17 5.89
N THR A 44 29.90 -6.41 4.86
CA THR A 44 29.15 -5.36 4.15
C THR A 44 27.64 -5.52 4.36
N ILE A 45 26.93 -4.40 4.28
CA ILE A 45 25.47 -4.35 4.20
C ILE A 45 25.04 -3.51 3.02
N ALA A 46 24.15 -4.02 2.17
CA ALA A 46 23.59 -3.24 1.08
C ALA A 46 22.76 -2.06 1.62
N ALA A 47 22.93 -0.87 1.05
CA ALA A 47 22.23 0.33 1.49
C ALA A 47 20.70 0.18 1.43
N SER A 48 20.17 -0.55 0.44
CA SER A 48 18.74 -0.91 0.36
C SER A 48 18.22 -1.66 1.59
N VAL A 49 19.00 -2.60 2.12
CA VAL A 49 18.65 -3.40 3.30
C VAL A 49 18.62 -2.52 4.55
N LEU A 50 19.61 -1.62 4.69
CA LEU A 50 19.65 -0.66 5.77
C LEU A 50 18.48 0.34 5.71
N LYS A 51 18.19 0.92 4.54
CA LYS A 51 17.03 1.84 4.36
C LYS A 51 15.70 1.16 4.68
N LYS A 52 15.54 -0.11 4.31
CA LYS A 52 14.33 -0.88 4.64
C LYS A 52 14.19 -1.11 6.15
N HIS A 53 15.26 -1.43 6.85
CA HIS A 53 15.25 -1.53 8.30
C HIS A 53 14.92 -0.20 8.98
N LEU A 54 15.50 0.90 8.46
CA LEU A 54 15.18 2.24 8.92
C LEU A 54 13.71 2.57 8.70
N GLN A 55 13.08 2.13 7.61
CA GLN A 55 11.65 2.30 7.40
C GLN A 55 10.83 1.67 8.53
N ASP A 56 11.19 0.45 8.95
CA ASP A 56 10.50 -0.23 10.06
C ASP A 56 10.73 0.49 11.40
N LEU A 57 11.90 1.09 11.61
CA LEU A 57 12.26 1.80 12.84
C LEU A 57 11.65 3.21 12.94
N ILE A 58 11.71 3.98 11.86
CA ILE A 58 11.39 5.42 11.86
C ILE A 58 10.05 5.74 11.16
N GLY A 59 9.42 4.75 10.53
CA GLY A 59 8.16 4.90 9.80
C GLY A 59 8.25 5.76 8.53
N SER A 60 9.46 6.14 8.10
CA SER A 60 9.68 6.85 6.83
C SER A 60 9.81 5.85 5.70
N PRO A 61 9.10 5.99 4.56
CA PRO A 61 9.25 5.09 3.42
C PRO A 61 10.69 5.04 2.93
N TYR A 62 11.21 3.86 2.58
CA TYR A 62 12.62 3.72 2.20
C TYR A 62 13.01 4.57 0.99
N TYR A 63 12.05 4.85 0.09
CA TYR A 63 12.25 5.70 -1.10
C TYR A 63 12.44 7.19 -0.77
N THR A 64 11.98 7.66 0.39
CA THR A 64 12.17 9.05 0.84
C THR A 64 13.43 9.21 1.70
N GLN A 65 14.14 8.09 1.94
CA GLN A 65 15.35 8.05 2.73
C GLN A 65 16.57 8.17 1.82
N GLN A 66 17.34 9.23 2.01
CA GLN A 66 18.62 9.41 1.36
C GLN A 66 19.71 9.33 2.42
N LEU A 67 20.63 8.38 2.24
CA LEU A 67 21.82 8.23 3.07
C LEU A 67 22.97 8.96 2.37
N CYS A 68 23.64 9.85 3.08
CA CYS A 68 24.86 10.53 2.62
C CYS A 68 26.03 10.11 3.51
N LEU A 69 27.18 9.80 2.92
CA LEU A 69 28.42 9.54 3.65
C LEU A 69 28.96 10.85 4.27
N ASP A 70 29.64 10.76 5.41
CA ASP A 70 30.21 11.94 6.07
C ASP A 70 31.18 12.75 5.17
N GLU A 71 31.09 14.08 5.27
CA GLU A 71 31.92 15.14 4.63
C GLU A 71 31.85 15.31 3.10
N GLU A 72 31.47 14.27 2.34
CA GLU A 72 31.20 14.40 0.90
C GLU A 72 29.69 14.25 0.66
N VAL A 73 29.10 15.13 -0.16
CA VAL A 73 27.65 15.15 -0.49
C VAL A 73 27.27 13.97 -1.40
N ASP A 74 27.96 12.83 -1.24
CA ASP A 74 27.82 11.65 -2.06
C ASP A 74 26.64 10.82 -1.57
N VAL A 75 25.66 10.74 -2.46
CA VAL A 75 24.41 10.03 -2.25
C VAL A 75 24.65 8.53 -2.37
N VAL A 76 24.36 7.79 -1.31
CA VAL A 76 24.49 6.34 -1.29
C VAL A 76 23.35 5.72 -2.08
N GLN A 77 23.71 5.10 -3.22
CA GLN A 77 22.79 4.32 -4.04
C GLN A 77 22.40 3.01 -3.33
N ASP A 78 21.27 2.43 -3.72
CA ASP A 78 20.67 1.26 -3.04
C ASP A 78 21.51 -0.02 -3.11
N ASP A 79 22.35 -0.12 -4.13
CA ASP A 79 23.31 -1.20 -4.40
C ASP A 79 24.69 -0.95 -3.77
N PHE A 80 24.88 0.17 -3.09
CA PHE A 80 26.13 0.47 -2.41
C PHE A 80 26.31 -0.43 -1.19
N ASP A 81 27.42 -1.17 -1.16
CA ASP A 81 27.83 -2.00 -0.04
C ASP A 81 28.52 -1.15 1.04
N ILE A 82 27.80 -0.96 2.15
CA ILE A 82 28.26 -0.18 3.29
C ILE A 82 29.24 -1.04 4.11
N GLN A 83 30.47 -0.54 4.28
CA GLN A 83 31.51 -1.12 5.12
C GLN A 83 31.56 -0.43 6.50
N PRO A 84 31.30 -1.14 7.61
CA PRO A 84 31.41 -0.59 8.95
C PRO A 84 32.86 -0.47 9.45
N PRO A 85 33.16 0.45 10.38
CA PRO A 85 32.25 1.48 10.92
C PRO A 85 32.02 2.59 9.89
N ALA A 86 30.77 3.01 9.75
CA ALA A 86 30.39 4.07 8.82
C ALA A 86 29.42 5.02 9.51
N LYS A 87 29.53 6.31 9.16
CA LYS A 87 28.62 7.34 9.66
C LYS A 87 27.89 7.94 8.47
N PHE A 88 26.56 7.97 8.59
CA PHE A 88 25.67 8.47 7.57
C PHE A 88 24.83 9.62 8.10
N THR A 89 24.48 10.51 7.19
CA THR A 89 23.43 11.47 7.40
C THR A 89 22.17 11.00 6.68
N LEU A 90 21.07 10.82 7.41
CA LEU A 90 19.77 10.52 6.85
C LEU A 90 19.05 11.83 6.49
N VAL A 91 19.02 12.13 5.20
CA VAL A 91 18.19 13.21 4.64
C VAL A 91 16.82 12.60 4.34
N ARG A 92 15.77 13.17 4.92
CA ARG A 92 14.40 12.92 4.47
C ARG A 92 14.09 13.92 3.37
N LEU A 93 13.91 13.45 2.15
CA LEU A 93 13.56 14.31 1.04
C LEU A 93 12.08 14.72 1.16
N PRO A 94 11.75 16.02 1.31
CA PRO A 94 10.38 16.47 1.18
C PRO A 94 9.94 16.27 -0.28
N TYR A 95 8.70 15.83 -0.48
CA TYR A 95 8.15 15.71 -1.82
C TYR A 95 8.11 17.09 -2.49
N VAL A 96 8.63 17.16 -3.71
CA VAL A 96 8.55 18.32 -4.60
C VAL A 96 7.37 18.11 -5.54
N GLU A 97 6.46 19.07 -5.58
CA GLU A 97 5.34 19.10 -6.53
C GLU A 97 5.87 19.44 -7.94
N ASP A 98 6.38 18.44 -8.66
CA ASP A 98 6.61 18.52 -10.11
C ASP A 98 5.50 17.77 -10.84
N ASN A 99 4.59 18.52 -11.48
CA ASN A 99 3.49 17.97 -12.27
C ASN A 99 3.99 17.04 -13.40
N SER A 100 5.17 17.30 -13.95
CA SER A 100 5.76 16.49 -15.03
C SER A 100 6.16 15.10 -14.53
N ALA A 101 6.74 15.02 -13.33
CA ALA A 101 7.06 13.75 -12.68
C ALA A 101 5.80 12.97 -12.29
N CYS A 102 4.76 13.67 -11.84
CA CYS A 102 3.47 13.07 -11.54
C CYS A 102 2.83 12.44 -12.80
N GLU A 103 2.91 13.10 -13.95
CA GLU A 103 2.42 12.57 -15.23
C GLU A 103 3.20 11.33 -15.69
N ARG A 104 4.53 11.34 -15.56
CA ARG A 104 5.35 10.17 -15.91
C ARG A 104 5.08 8.99 -14.99
N LEU A 105 4.97 9.24 -13.68
CA LEU A 105 4.60 8.22 -12.70
C LEU A 105 3.23 7.61 -13.02
N ARG A 106 2.25 8.45 -13.38
CA ARG A 106 0.91 8.03 -13.77
C ARG A 106 0.94 7.16 -15.04
N GLY A 107 1.62 7.63 -16.09
CA GLY A 107 1.74 6.91 -17.35
C GLY A 107 2.44 5.56 -17.18
N ALA A 108 3.51 5.53 -16.38
CA ALA A 108 4.21 4.29 -16.03
C ALA A 108 3.30 3.34 -15.24
N ALA A 109 2.56 3.88 -14.27
CA ALA A 109 1.66 3.10 -13.42
C ALA A 109 0.50 2.46 -14.20
N GLY A 110 -0.14 3.21 -15.10
CA GLY A 110 -1.18 2.66 -15.98
C GLY A 110 -0.62 1.75 -17.08
N GLY A 111 0.58 2.05 -17.57
CA GLY A 111 1.25 1.27 -18.63
C GLY A 111 1.92 -0.03 -18.15
N GLY A 112 2.04 -0.26 -16.85
CA GLY A 112 2.68 -1.47 -16.31
C GLY A 112 4.20 -1.40 -16.26
N ASP A 113 4.81 -0.22 -16.38
CA ASP A 113 6.27 -0.06 -16.31
C ASP A 113 6.76 0.14 -14.87
N ALA A 114 6.99 -0.96 -14.16
CA ALA A 114 7.49 -0.96 -12.78
C ALA A 114 8.86 -0.26 -12.64
N GLN A 115 9.72 -0.32 -13.66
CA GLN A 115 11.05 0.30 -13.62
C GLN A 115 10.95 1.83 -13.76
N ALA A 116 10.05 2.32 -14.61
CA ALA A 116 9.77 3.75 -14.69
C ALA A 116 9.10 4.25 -13.40
N VAL A 117 8.18 3.49 -12.80
CA VAL A 117 7.60 3.82 -11.49
C VAL A 117 8.70 3.93 -10.43
N LEU A 118 9.61 2.95 -10.34
CA LEU A 118 10.75 2.99 -9.40
C LEU A 118 11.65 4.21 -9.63
N ARG A 119 11.91 4.56 -10.88
CA ARG A 119 12.75 5.72 -11.24
C ARG A 119 12.13 7.04 -10.78
N GLU A 120 10.83 7.22 -10.99
CA GLU A 120 10.12 8.42 -10.56
C GLU A 120 9.95 8.45 -9.03
N LEU A 121 9.71 7.31 -8.37
CA LEU A 121 9.63 7.23 -6.90
C LEU A 121 10.98 7.47 -6.20
N ARG A 122 12.11 7.18 -6.88
CA ARG A 122 13.46 7.54 -6.41
C ARG A 122 13.76 9.03 -6.52
N SER A 123 12.98 9.74 -7.33
CA SER A 123 13.01 11.20 -7.39
C SER A 123 12.10 11.73 -6.27
N PRO A 124 12.30 12.97 -5.77
CA PRO A 124 11.48 13.53 -4.69
C PRO A 124 10.06 13.89 -5.18
N SER A 125 9.28 12.89 -5.61
CA SER A 125 7.95 13.04 -6.20
C SER A 125 6.93 12.28 -5.36
N HIS A 126 5.82 12.94 -4.99
CA HIS A 126 4.80 12.35 -4.13
C HIS A 126 4.13 11.16 -4.84
N PRO A 127 4.00 9.97 -4.23
CA PRO A 127 3.42 8.79 -4.86
C PRO A 127 1.94 8.97 -5.26
N ASP A 128 1.21 9.83 -4.53
CA ASP A 128 -0.16 10.21 -4.87
C ASP A 128 -0.30 11.26 -5.99
N GLY A 129 0.81 11.87 -6.43
CA GLY A 129 0.81 13.02 -7.34
C GLY A 129 0.23 14.30 -6.71
N GLY A 130 0.40 15.43 -7.40
CA GLY A 130 -0.06 16.77 -6.99
C GLY A 130 -1.58 16.91 -6.81
N VAL A 131 -2.01 18.15 -6.56
CA VAL A 131 -3.37 18.50 -6.11
C VAL A 131 -4.45 18.30 -7.20
N ASP A 132 -4.03 18.17 -8.46
CA ASP A 132 -4.86 18.21 -9.66
C ASP A 132 -4.82 16.92 -10.52
N ASP A 133 -6.02 16.39 -10.75
CA ASP A 133 -6.50 15.48 -11.80
C ASP A 133 -6.39 13.93 -11.70
N VAL A 134 -7.43 13.40 -11.03
CA VAL A 134 -8.42 12.39 -11.48
C VAL A 134 -8.03 10.93 -11.68
N THR A 135 -6.80 10.57 -12.04
CA THR A 135 -6.43 9.14 -11.97
C THR A 135 -4.99 8.96 -11.50
N LYS A 136 -4.87 8.89 -10.18
CA LYS A 136 -3.61 8.66 -9.47
C LYS A 136 -3.04 7.30 -9.84
N GLY A 137 -1.70 7.18 -9.81
CA GLY A 137 -0.99 5.97 -10.23
C GLY A 137 -1.52 4.70 -9.56
N LEU A 138 -1.91 4.77 -8.28
CA LEU A 138 -2.45 3.61 -7.55
C LEU A 138 -3.82 3.17 -8.08
N CYS A 139 -4.70 4.10 -8.45
CA CYS A 139 -5.99 3.79 -9.07
C CYS A 139 -5.80 3.15 -10.45
N LEU A 140 -4.95 3.74 -11.30
CA LEU A 140 -4.68 3.21 -12.65
C LEU A 140 -4.03 1.83 -12.61
N ALA A 141 -3.04 1.63 -11.74
CA ALA A 141 -2.40 0.33 -11.56
C ALA A 141 -3.40 -0.71 -11.02
N SER A 142 -4.32 -0.29 -10.15
CA SER A 142 -5.37 -1.16 -9.62
C SER A 142 -6.42 -1.52 -10.65
N GLU A 143 -6.80 -0.59 -11.53
CA GLU A 143 -7.72 -0.83 -12.65
C GLU A 143 -7.09 -1.74 -13.71
N ALA A 144 -5.83 -1.50 -14.06
CA ALA A 144 -5.11 -2.24 -15.09
C ALA A 144 -4.58 -3.61 -14.62
N GLY A 145 -4.56 -3.88 -13.31
CA GLY A 145 -4.13 -5.18 -12.77
C GLY A 145 -2.63 -5.30 -12.51
N HIS A 146 -1.91 -4.18 -12.45
CA HIS A 146 -0.44 -4.16 -12.28
C HIS A 146 -0.05 -4.33 -10.81
N LEU A 147 -0.15 -5.57 -10.29
CA LEU A 147 0.10 -5.90 -8.88
C LEU A 147 1.46 -5.41 -8.37
N GLU A 148 2.54 -5.55 -9.15
CA GLU A 148 3.88 -5.10 -8.78
C GLU A 148 3.90 -3.58 -8.54
N ILE A 149 3.23 -2.81 -9.41
CA ILE A 149 3.15 -1.35 -9.27
C ILE A 149 2.29 -0.95 -8.07
N VAL A 150 1.19 -1.66 -7.81
CA VAL A 150 0.39 -1.43 -6.60
C VAL A 150 1.23 -1.66 -5.35
N LEU A 151 2.03 -2.73 -5.30
CA LEU A 151 2.97 -3.00 -4.20
C LEU A 151 3.99 -1.87 -4.03
N LEU A 152 4.58 -1.40 -5.13
CA LEU A 152 5.56 -0.32 -5.12
C LEU A 152 4.96 1.00 -4.61
N LEU A 153 3.81 1.40 -5.15
CA LEU A 153 3.13 2.63 -4.75
C LEU A 153 2.64 2.55 -3.30
N HIS A 154 2.11 1.40 -2.88
CA HIS A 154 1.73 1.19 -1.49
C HIS A 154 2.94 1.28 -0.55
N ALA A 155 4.06 0.64 -0.90
CA ALA A 155 5.31 0.72 -0.14
C ALA A 155 5.90 2.13 -0.12
N ALA A 156 5.63 2.94 -1.14
CA ALA A 156 6.02 4.35 -1.19
C ALA A 156 5.12 5.26 -0.33
N GLY A 157 4.06 4.73 0.28
CA GLY A 157 3.15 5.49 1.12
C GLY A 157 1.99 6.14 0.37
N ALA A 158 1.65 5.66 -0.83
CA ALA A 158 0.44 6.10 -1.52
C ALA A 158 -0.80 5.88 -0.63
N ASP A 159 -1.69 6.88 -0.58
CA ASP A 159 -2.93 6.79 0.17
C ASP A 159 -3.88 5.81 -0.51
N LYS A 160 -3.99 4.62 0.10
CA LYS A 160 -4.81 3.49 -0.34
C LYS A 160 -6.31 3.81 -0.43
N ASP A 161 -6.79 4.84 0.28
CA ASP A 161 -8.19 5.26 0.31
C ASP A 161 -8.38 6.59 -0.44
N LYS A 162 -7.34 7.09 -1.11
CA LYS A 162 -7.43 8.30 -1.91
C LYS A 162 -8.39 8.07 -3.07
N VAL A 163 -9.29 9.01 -3.25
CA VAL A 163 -10.33 8.93 -4.28
C VAL A 163 -9.94 9.66 -5.56
N SER A 164 -10.49 9.22 -6.69
CA SER A 164 -10.55 10.03 -7.92
C SER A 164 -11.42 11.26 -7.68
N LEU A 165 -11.04 12.41 -8.27
CA LEU A 165 -11.75 13.67 -8.04
C LEU A 165 -13.12 13.73 -8.74
N GLN A 166 -13.32 12.99 -9.83
CA GLN A 166 -14.57 13.04 -10.61
C GLN A 166 -15.69 12.21 -9.98
N ASP A 167 -15.39 10.98 -9.58
CA ASP A 167 -16.42 10.01 -9.17
C ASP A 167 -16.22 9.47 -7.75
N GLY A 168 -15.14 9.84 -7.07
CA GLY A 168 -14.86 9.35 -5.73
C GLY A 168 -14.33 7.92 -5.69
N LEU A 169 -13.78 7.40 -6.79
CA LEU A 169 -13.41 5.99 -6.90
C LEU A 169 -12.10 5.72 -6.17
N THR A 170 -12.08 4.68 -5.34
CA THR A 170 -10.88 4.21 -4.63
C THR A 170 -10.12 3.18 -5.47
N PRO A 171 -8.81 2.95 -5.20
CA PRO A 171 -8.08 1.82 -5.77
C PRO A 171 -8.78 0.48 -5.56
N LEU A 172 -9.40 0.29 -4.38
CA LEU A 172 -10.16 -0.92 -4.05
C LEU A 172 -11.40 -1.07 -4.93
N PHE A 173 -12.09 0.03 -5.25
CA PHE A 173 -13.21 0.03 -6.18
C PHE A 173 -12.76 -0.45 -7.57
N PHE A 174 -11.72 0.17 -8.14
CA PHE A 174 -11.21 -0.20 -9.47
C PHE A 174 -10.78 -1.67 -9.55
N ALA A 175 -10.00 -2.15 -8.56
CA ALA A 175 -9.59 -3.55 -8.52
C ALA A 175 -10.78 -4.51 -8.38
N SER A 176 -11.81 -4.12 -7.62
CA SER A 176 -13.01 -4.93 -7.40
C SER A 176 -13.91 -4.99 -8.63
N GLU A 177 -14.05 -3.90 -9.38
CA GLU A 177 -14.81 -3.86 -10.63
C GLU A 177 -14.09 -4.61 -11.76
N ALA A 178 -12.78 -4.43 -11.88
CA ALA A 178 -11.97 -5.06 -12.91
C ALA A 178 -11.65 -6.55 -12.66
N GLY A 179 -11.84 -7.04 -11.44
CA GLY A 179 -11.69 -8.46 -11.11
C GLY A 179 -10.30 -8.88 -10.61
N HIS A 180 -9.47 -7.93 -10.20
CA HIS A 180 -8.08 -8.17 -9.80
C HIS A 180 -7.97 -8.63 -8.35
N LEU A 181 -8.27 -9.92 -8.12
CA LEU A 181 -8.36 -10.51 -6.77
C LEU A 181 -7.14 -10.27 -5.88
N GLU A 182 -5.93 -10.41 -6.40
CA GLU A 182 -4.71 -10.24 -5.58
C GLU A 182 -4.49 -8.78 -5.16
N ILE A 183 -4.89 -7.81 -6.00
CA ILE A 183 -4.86 -6.38 -5.65
C ILE A 183 -5.90 -6.08 -4.58
N VAL A 184 -7.12 -6.63 -4.71
CA VAL A 184 -8.15 -6.53 -3.66
C VAL A 184 -7.63 -7.10 -2.34
N ARG A 185 -7.01 -8.28 -2.38
CA ARG A 185 -6.46 -8.96 -1.19
C ARG A 185 -5.40 -8.09 -0.51
N LEU A 186 -4.49 -7.50 -1.29
CA LEU A 186 -3.47 -6.56 -0.81
C LEU A 186 -4.11 -5.34 -0.15
N LEU A 187 -4.99 -4.61 -0.83
CA LEU A 187 -5.59 -3.36 -0.34
C LEU A 187 -6.43 -3.62 0.93
N VAL A 188 -7.20 -4.71 0.96
CA VAL A 188 -7.97 -5.12 2.13
C VAL A 188 -7.06 -5.48 3.31
N SER A 189 -5.93 -6.16 3.07
CA SER A 189 -4.94 -6.48 4.11
C SER A 189 -4.21 -5.25 4.63
N ALA A 190 -4.00 -4.25 3.77
CA ALA A 190 -3.46 -2.94 4.11
C ALA A 190 -4.45 -2.05 4.89
N GLY A 191 -5.68 -2.52 5.10
CA GLY A 191 -6.71 -1.82 5.86
C GLY A 191 -7.42 -0.71 5.10
N SER A 192 -7.54 -0.82 3.78
CA SER A 192 -8.43 0.07 3.00
C SER A 192 -9.88 0.01 3.52
N ASP A 193 -10.57 1.13 3.43
CA ASP A 193 -12.00 1.23 3.73
C ASP A 193 -12.82 0.52 2.65
N LYS A 194 -13.42 -0.61 3.05
CA LYS A 194 -14.12 -1.56 2.18
C LYS A 194 -15.50 -1.07 1.77
N ASP A 195 -16.05 -0.15 2.55
CA ASP A 195 -17.38 0.43 2.35
C ASP A 195 -17.29 1.87 1.84
N LYS A 196 -16.08 2.37 1.57
CA LYS A 196 -15.88 3.68 0.94
C LYS A 196 -16.51 3.69 -0.43
N ALA A 197 -17.53 4.51 -0.57
CA ALA A 197 -18.42 4.51 -1.70
C ALA A 197 -18.14 5.68 -2.66
N THR A 198 -18.61 5.56 -3.89
CA THR A 198 -18.50 6.63 -4.90
C THR A 198 -19.31 7.85 -4.50
N LEU A 199 -18.89 9.04 -4.96
CA LEU A 199 -19.53 10.30 -4.54
C LEU A 199 -20.93 10.50 -5.14
N GLN A 200 -21.24 9.86 -6.27
CA GLN A 200 -22.46 10.15 -7.03
C GLN A 200 -23.66 9.27 -6.65
N ASP A 201 -23.43 8.02 -6.26
CA ASP A 201 -24.51 7.05 -6.02
C ASP A 201 -24.18 6.06 -4.89
N ASP A 202 -23.19 6.38 -4.04
CA ASP A 202 -22.77 5.51 -2.93
C ASP A 202 -22.48 4.06 -3.37
N ILE A 203 -21.90 3.88 -4.56
CA ILE A 203 -21.54 2.55 -5.06
C ILE A 203 -20.32 2.04 -4.32
N THR A 204 -20.43 0.88 -3.68
CA THR A 204 -19.31 0.26 -2.92
C THR A 204 -18.47 -0.68 -3.80
N PRO A 205 -17.22 -0.99 -3.40
CA PRO A 205 -16.43 -2.04 -4.05
C PRO A 205 -17.16 -3.40 -4.11
N LEU A 206 -17.92 -3.75 -3.06
CA LEU A 206 -18.73 -4.97 -3.03
C LEU A 206 -19.88 -4.94 -4.03
N PHE A 207 -20.54 -3.80 -4.20
CA PHE A 207 -21.54 -3.61 -5.26
C PHE A 207 -20.91 -3.82 -6.63
N ALA A 208 -19.79 -3.16 -6.91
CA ALA A 208 -19.11 -3.23 -8.20
C ALA A 208 -18.69 -4.66 -8.55
N ALA A 209 -18.05 -5.39 -7.62
CA ALA A 209 -17.70 -6.80 -7.79
C ALA A 209 -18.93 -7.71 -7.99
N SER A 210 -20.03 -7.41 -7.28
CA SER A 210 -21.28 -8.17 -7.39
C SER A 210 -21.96 -7.96 -8.75
N ARG A 211 -21.96 -6.73 -9.26
CA ARG A 211 -22.47 -6.36 -10.59
C ARG A 211 -21.61 -6.94 -11.72
N ALA A 212 -20.29 -6.99 -11.54
CA ALA A 212 -19.34 -7.48 -12.54
C ALA A 212 -19.16 -9.01 -12.54
N GLY A 213 -19.66 -9.71 -11.52
CA GLY A 213 -19.65 -11.18 -11.49
C GLY A 213 -18.45 -11.82 -10.80
N HIS A 214 -17.65 -11.05 -10.05
CA HIS A 214 -16.39 -11.51 -9.46
C HIS A 214 -16.61 -12.19 -8.09
N LEU A 215 -17.08 -13.43 -8.10
CA LEU A 215 -17.46 -14.18 -6.89
C LEU A 215 -16.38 -14.23 -5.81
N GLU A 216 -15.13 -14.48 -6.18
CA GLU A 216 -14.04 -14.61 -5.20
C GLU A 216 -13.73 -13.27 -4.50
N ILE A 217 -13.86 -12.15 -5.22
CA ILE A 217 -13.76 -10.81 -4.63
C ILE A 217 -14.94 -10.53 -3.70
N VAL A 218 -16.17 -10.89 -4.10
CA VAL A 218 -17.35 -10.78 -3.25
C VAL A 218 -17.16 -11.57 -1.95
N ARG A 219 -16.69 -12.82 -2.03
CA ARG A 219 -16.39 -13.65 -0.85
C ARG A 219 -15.37 -12.98 0.05
N LEU A 220 -14.27 -12.48 -0.53
CA LEU A 220 -13.21 -11.81 0.19
C LEU A 220 -13.74 -10.58 0.92
N LEU A 221 -14.41 -9.64 0.24
CA LEU A 221 -14.93 -8.41 0.82
C LEU A 221 -15.93 -8.68 1.96
N VAL A 222 -16.88 -9.60 1.75
CA VAL A 222 -17.86 -9.99 2.78
C VAL A 222 -17.17 -10.66 3.97
N SER A 223 -16.21 -11.56 3.74
CA SER A 223 -15.44 -12.20 4.81
C SER A 223 -14.60 -11.20 5.61
N ALA A 224 -14.19 -10.11 4.95
CA ALA A 224 -13.39 -9.06 5.54
C ALA A 224 -14.26 -7.97 6.21
N GLY A 225 -15.58 -8.14 6.27
CA GLY A 225 -16.50 -7.32 7.03
C GLY A 225 -17.17 -6.18 6.26
N ALA A 226 -17.10 -6.14 4.93
CA ALA A 226 -17.84 -5.17 4.13
C ALA A 226 -19.36 -5.30 4.33
N ASP A 227 -20.07 -4.17 4.33
CA ASP A 227 -21.52 -4.14 4.46
C ASP A 227 -22.18 -4.61 3.16
N LYS A 228 -22.61 -5.86 3.15
CA LYS A 228 -23.30 -6.49 2.02
C LYS A 228 -24.69 -5.98 1.73
N ASP A 229 -25.29 -5.25 2.67
CA ASP A 229 -26.63 -4.71 2.57
C ASP A 229 -26.59 -3.19 2.28
N LYS A 230 -25.39 -2.59 2.20
CA LYS A 230 -25.21 -1.18 1.85
C LYS A 230 -25.74 -0.91 0.44
N ALA A 231 -26.79 -0.11 0.37
CA ALA A 231 -27.52 0.22 -0.85
C ALA A 231 -26.99 1.50 -1.48
N THR A 232 -27.19 1.63 -2.80
CA THR A 232 -26.92 2.89 -3.53
C THR A 232 -27.87 3.99 -3.10
N LEU A 233 -27.45 5.24 -3.25
CA LEU A 233 -28.19 6.39 -2.76
C LEU A 233 -29.47 6.67 -3.56
N GLN A 234 -29.45 6.47 -4.88
CA GLN A 234 -30.55 6.92 -5.75
C GLN A 234 -31.73 5.93 -5.80
N ASP A 235 -31.44 4.64 -5.83
CA ASP A 235 -32.42 3.59 -6.14
C ASP A 235 -32.50 2.51 -5.05
N ASP A 236 -31.83 2.70 -3.91
CA ASP A 236 -31.70 1.71 -2.82
C ASP A 236 -31.23 0.33 -3.34
N ILE A 237 -30.36 0.30 -4.34
CA ILE A 237 -29.92 -0.95 -4.98
C ILE A 237 -28.83 -1.59 -4.14
N THR A 238 -29.08 -2.82 -3.70
CA THR A 238 -28.10 -3.62 -2.94
C THR A 238 -27.17 -4.42 -3.86
N PRO A 239 -25.98 -4.83 -3.39
CA PRO A 239 -25.11 -5.77 -4.10
C PRO A 239 -25.84 -7.06 -4.53
N LEU A 240 -26.78 -7.54 -3.71
CA LEU A 240 -27.62 -8.70 -4.04
C LEU A 240 -28.53 -8.43 -5.24
N PHE A 241 -29.16 -7.26 -5.28
CA PHE A 241 -30.01 -6.87 -6.41
C PHE A 241 -29.18 -6.72 -7.68
N ALA A 242 -28.02 -6.05 -7.61
CA ALA A 242 -27.12 -5.88 -8.75
C ALA A 242 -26.66 -7.23 -9.34
N ALA A 243 -26.24 -8.17 -8.49
CA ALA A 243 -25.88 -9.53 -8.93
C ALA A 243 -27.06 -10.29 -9.54
N SER A 244 -28.27 -10.09 -9.01
CA SER A 244 -29.50 -10.72 -9.52
C SER A 244 -29.86 -10.18 -10.89
N GLN A 245 -29.81 -8.86 -11.07
CA GLN A 245 -30.07 -8.19 -12.34
C GLN A 245 -29.05 -8.59 -13.42
N ALA A 246 -27.79 -8.73 -13.05
CA ALA A 246 -26.71 -9.17 -13.94
C ALA A 246 -26.68 -10.70 -14.19
N GLY A 247 -27.53 -11.48 -13.51
CA GLY A 247 -27.63 -12.93 -13.69
C GLY A 247 -26.52 -13.76 -13.01
N HIS A 248 -25.79 -13.18 -12.06
CA HIS A 248 -24.69 -13.84 -11.36
C HIS A 248 -25.18 -14.74 -10.21
N LEU A 249 -25.75 -15.88 -10.58
CA LEU A 249 -26.45 -16.79 -9.67
C LEU A 249 -25.61 -17.28 -8.48
N GLU A 250 -24.31 -17.52 -8.65
CA GLU A 250 -23.43 -17.94 -7.53
C GLU A 250 -23.23 -16.84 -6.49
N ILE A 251 -23.14 -15.58 -6.92
CA ILE A 251 -23.04 -14.43 -6.03
C ILE A 251 -24.35 -14.25 -5.27
N VAL A 252 -25.48 -14.36 -5.97
CA VAL A 252 -26.82 -14.32 -5.35
C VAL A 252 -26.95 -15.40 -4.27
N ARG A 253 -26.58 -16.65 -4.58
CA ARG A 253 -26.57 -17.75 -3.60
C ARG A 253 -25.71 -17.42 -2.40
N PHE A 254 -24.49 -16.92 -2.63
CA PHE A 254 -23.56 -16.58 -1.57
C PHE A 254 -24.11 -15.47 -0.66
N LEU A 255 -24.53 -14.33 -1.23
CA LEU A 255 -25.05 -13.19 -0.46
C LEU A 255 -26.31 -13.56 0.35
N VAL A 256 -27.23 -14.35 -0.22
CA VAL A 256 -28.41 -14.84 0.51
C VAL A 256 -28.01 -15.79 1.65
N SER A 257 -27.04 -16.68 1.41
CA SER A 257 -26.60 -17.66 2.41
C SER A 257 -25.92 -16.99 3.62
N THR A 258 -25.13 -15.93 3.38
CA THR A 258 -24.49 -15.18 4.46
C THR A 258 -25.47 -14.33 5.26
N GLY A 259 -26.63 -13.94 4.69
CA GLY A 259 -27.70 -13.18 5.36
C GLY A 259 -28.42 -13.96 6.47
N ARG A 260 -28.41 -15.29 6.38
CA ARG A 260 -29.12 -16.15 7.36
C ARG A 260 -28.36 -16.36 8.67
N VAL A 261 -27.07 -16.04 8.73
CA VAL A 261 -26.22 -16.36 9.89
C VAL A 261 -26.24 -15.28 10.98
N SER A 262 -26.67 -14.05 10.66
CA SER A 262 -26.69 -12.92 11.61
C SER A 262 -27.96 -12.82 12.48
N ARG A 263 -28.99 -13.65 12.25
CA ARG A 263 -30.27 -13.59 12.99
C ARG A 263 -30.41 -14.57 14.17
N LEU A 264 -29.33 -15.24 14.58
CA LEU A 264 -29.32 -16.01 15.83
C LEU A 264 -28.51 -15.30 16.92
N ARG A 265 -28.84 -14.03 17.20
CA ARG A 265 -28.68 -13.51 18.56
C ARG A 265 -29.94 -13.86 19.35
N VAL A 266 -29.78 -14.87 20.20
CA VAL A 266 -30.73 -15.28 21.22
C VAL A 266 -31.12 -14.06 22.07
N GLY A 267 -32.40 -13.69 22.07
CA GLY A 267 -32.98 -12.76 23.05
C GLY A 267 -33.94 -11.71 22.50
N ALA A 268 -35.25 -11.96 22.68
CA ALA A 268 -36.36 -11.00 22.71
C ALA A 268 -37.01 -10.51 21.39
N ARG A 269 -38.18 -11.13 21.11
CA ARG A 269 -39.47 -10.60 20.59
C ARG A 269 -39.45 -9.13 20.11
N ARG A 270 -40.00 -8.76 18.95
CA ARG A 270 -41.39 -8.96 18.48
C ARG A 270 -41.49 -8.79 16.96
N VAL A 271 -42.41 -9.56 16.39
CA VAL A 271 -43.06 -9.32 15.10
C VAL A 271 -43.93 -8.04 15.13
N PRO A 272 -43.95 -7.26 14.05
CA PRO A 272 -45.17 -6.57 13.61
C PRO A 272 -45.73 -7.27 12.38
N ILE A 273 -46.99 -7.65 12.54
CA ILE A 273 -47.89 -8.19 11.52
C ILE A 273 -48.36 -6.99 10.68
N TRP A 274 -48.19 -7.05 9.36
CA TRP A 274 -48.84 -6.11 8.45
C TRP A 274 -50.35 -6.33 8.52
N LYS A 275 -51.13 -5.26 8.72
CA LYS A 275 -52.56 -5.20 8.44
C LYS A 275 -52.76 -4.48 7.11
#